data_AF-A0AA45MIH4-F1
#
_entry.id   AF-A0AA45MIH4-F1
#
_cell.length_a   1.000
_cell.length_b   1.000
_cell.length_c   1.000
_cell.angle_alpha   90.00
_cell.angle_beta   90.00
_cell.angle_gamma   90.00
#
_symmetry.space_group_name_H-M   'P 1'
#
loop_
_entity.id
_entity.type
_entity.pdbx_description
1 polymer ?
#
loop_
_entity_poly.entity_id
_entity_poly.type
_entity_poly.pdbx_seq_one_letter_code
_entity_poly.pdbx_strand_id
1 'polypeptide(L)'
;MMFRNLQIYRLPGFLASAESLNRMLAQAAFAPAASNELLREGWAPPRADGDLVHVVNGQFLLKLTTESKVLPAAVINQVTKARAAEMEEAQGFCPGKKAYKELRERVADELLPRAFSTRDSTWVWIDPKNAWLVVDAAGAGKADTAIKLLLKTIDKFPVESLRVQRSPVGVMTDWLQSDEAPAGFTVDMDATLQATGESKAQVQWKRHTLNAEELGRHIAAGKQCIRLAMTWDSKISFVLDQGLAVKSLKLLDVLKEKDYAKDDAERFDGDFALFAGETAKLLADLVHALGGAATMSDPGEQKSTPATRSQKKLERAVGLSAELYKVRALHREVLNELYTQSVQPYIVHVHERMAATGESAVKAALELAKARPAGSTASQMLLVAAVEILEPSEKPAAGDEPVRAQRTVNGQGLGTSQPA
;
A
#
# COMPACT_ATOMS: atom_id res chain seq x y z
N MET A 1 -21.20 -17.27 4.98
CA MET A 1 -20.19 -16.57 5.78
C MET A 1 -20.11 -15.11 5.35
N MET A 2 -20.30 -14.21 6.31
CA MET A 2 -20.54 -12.79 6.07
C MET A 2 -19.25 -12.01 5.79
N PHE A 3 -18.18 -12.25 6.55
CA PHE A 3 -16.85 -11.66 6.34
C PHE A 3 -15.91 -12.65 5.68
N ARG A 4 -15.13 -12.19 4.70
CA ARG A 4 -14.06 -12.98 4.06
C ARG A 4 -12.69 -12.31 4.19
N ASN A 5 -12.64 -10.99 4.33
CA ASN A 5 -11.40 -10.25 4.48
C ASN A 5 -11.61 -9.13 5.51
N LEU A 6 -10.70 -8.96 6.46
CA LEU A 6 -10.83 -7.97 7.52
C LEU A 6 -9.80 -6.86 7.30
N GLN A 7 -10.29 -5.64 7.07
CA GLN A 7 -9.51 -4.43 7.33
C GLN A 7 -9.82 -3.98 8.74
N ILE A 8 -8.78 -3.87 9.57
CA ILE A 8 -8.93 -3.73 11.02
C ILE A 8 -8.53 -2.32 11.44
N TYR A 9 -9.42 -1.69 12.19
CA TYR A 9 -9.27 -0.35 12.75
C TYR A 9 -9.58 -0.38 14.25
N ARG A 10 -9.04 0.60 14.98
CA ARG A 10 -9.35 0.86 16.38
C ARG A 10 -10.41 1.95 16.46
N LEU A 11 -11.28 1.84 17.45
CA LEU A 11 -12.35 2.79 17.70
C LEU A 11 -12.37 3.23 19.18
N PRO A 12 -11.27 3.81 19.71
CA PRO A 12 -11.18 4.17 21.12
C PRO A 12 -12.25 5.19 21.51
N GLY A 13 -12.89 4.98 22.67
CA GLY A 13 -13.86 5.93 23.20
C GLY A 13 -15.16 6.05 22.40
N PHE A 14 -15.52 5.03 21.60
CA PHE A 14 -16.82 4.96 20.97
C PHE A 14 -17.94 4.69 21.98
N LEU A 15 -18.86 5.64 22.11
CA LEU A 15 -19.93 5.62 23.12
C LEU A 15 -21.34 5.72 22.52
N ALA A 16 -21.48 5.68 21.19
CA ALA A 16 -22.79 5.80 20.56
C ALA A 16 -23.64 4.55 20.83
N SER A 17 -24.88 4.75 21.27
CA SER A 17 -25.87 3.67 21.35
C SER A 17 -26.31 3.24 19.95
N ALA A 18 -26.84 2.02 19.82
CA ALA A 18 -27.36 1.52 18.55
C ALA A 18 -28.45 2.45 17.97
N GLU A 19 -29.35 2.96 18.81
CA GLU A 19 -30.40 3.91 18.38
C GLU A 19 -29.83 5.25 17.88
N SER A 20 -28.82 5.79 18.57
CA SER A 20 -28.16 7.03 18.13
C SER A 20 -27.44 6.80 16.82
N LEU A 21 -26.72 5.68 16.70
CA LEU A 21 -26.01 5.30 15.49
C LEU A 21 -26.99 5.11 14.32
N ASN A 22 -28.12 4.43 14.54
CA ASN A 22 -29.15 4.22 13.51
C ASN A 22 -29.67 5.55 12.95
N ARG A 23 -29.98 6.53 13.83
CA ARG A 23 -30.40 7.88 13.42
C ARG A 23 -29.33 8.62 12.62
N MET A 24 -28.06 8.46 12.99
CA MET A 24 -26.94 9.13 12.31
C MET A 24 -26.70 8.52 10.92
N LEU A 25 -26.75 7.19 10.80
CA LEU A 25 -26.57 6.47 9.54
C LEU A 25 -27.73 6.70 8.57
N ALA A 26 -28.95 6.97 9.07
CA ALA A 26 -30.13 7.24 8.23
C ALA A 26 -29.92 8.43 7.27
N GLN A 27 -29.05 9.39 7.60
CA GLN A 27 -28.70 10.52 6.72
C GLN A 27 -28.01 10.09 5.42
N ALA A 28 -27.40 8.90 5.41
CA ALA A 28 -26.80 8.28 4.24
C ALA A 28 -27.38 6.89 3.99
N ALA A 29 -28.68 6.71 4.26
CA ALA A 29 -29.38 5.48 3.91
C ALA A 29 -29.31 5.23 2.39
N PHE A 30 -29.18 3.96 2.03
CA PHE A 30 -29.08 3.54 0.65
C PHE A 30 -30.40 3.82 -0.09
N ALA A 31 -30.25 4.42 -1.26
CA ALA A 31 -31.31 4.54 -2.26
C ALA A 31 -30.77 3.99 -3.58
N PRO A 32 -31.63 3.39 -4.43
CA PRO A 32 -31.20 2.96 -5.77
C PRO A 32 -30.57 4.11 -6.56
N ALA A 33 -29.57 3.78 -7.39
CA ALA A 33 -28.88 4.77 -8.21
C ALA A 33 -29.85 5.39 -9.24
N ALA A 34 -29.79 6.70 -9.42
CA ALA A 34 -30.53 7.35 -10.50
C ALA A 34 -30.06 6.83 -11.87
N SER A 35 -30.90 6.97 -12.90
CA SER A 35 -30.58 6.51 -14.26
C SER A 35 -29.35 7.20 -14.85
N ASN A 36 -29.01 8.40 -14.40
CA ASN A 36 -27.81 9.17 -14.79
C ASN A 36 -26.68 9.13 -13.73
N GLU A 37 -26.76 8.25 -12.73
CA GLU A 37 -25.76 8.12 -11.68
C GLU A 37 -24.95 6.84 -11.89
N LEU A 38 -23.63 6.98 -12.09
CA LEU A 38 -22.72 5.85 -12.32
C LEU A 38 -22.52 4.98 -11.07
N LEU A 39 -22.57 5.59 -9.89
CA LEU A 39 -22.25 4.97 -8.62
C LEU A 39 -23.09 5.61 -7.51
N ARG A 40 -23.74 4.78 -6.72
CA ARG A 40 -24.48 5.17 -5.52
C ARG A 40 -24.05 4.31 -4.35
N GLU A 41 -23.82 4.94 -3.20
CA GLU A 41 -23.36 4.28 -1.98
C GLU A 41 -24.24 4.71 -0.81
N GLY A 42 -24.58 3.78 0.08
CA GLY A 42 -25.35 4.09 1.27
C GLY A 42 -25.53 2.91 2.22
N TRP A 43 -25.99 3.21 3.43
CA TRP A 43 -26.26 2.22 4.47
C TRP A 43 -27.59 1.51 4.19
N ALA A 44 -27.55 0.18 4.14
CA ALA A 44 -28.72 -0.66 4.02
C ALA A 44 -28.87 -1.50 5.29
N PRO A 45 -30.08 -1.97 5.61
CA PRO A 45 -30.27 -2.84 6.74
C PRO A 45 -29.57 -4.20 6.50
N PRO A 46 -28.83 -4.74 7.50
CA PRO A 46 -28.21 -6.06 7.43
C PRO A 46 -29.19 -7.19 7.14
N ARG A 47 -30.40 -7.10 7.70
CA ARG A 47 -31.51 -8.04 7.53
C ARG A 47 -32.66 -7.37 6.78
N ALA A 48 -33.53 -8.17 6.15
CA ALA A 48 -34.76 -7.65 5.57
C ALA A 48 -35.62 -7.01 6.69
N ASP A 49 -36.21 -5.86 6.40
CA ASP A 49 -37.10 -5.11 7.30
C ASP A 49 -36.51 -4.73 8.68
N GLY A 50 -35.18 -4.76 8.82
CA GLY A 50 -34.46 -4.37 10.03
C GLY A 50 -33.99 -2.91 10.03
N ASP A 51 -33.38 -2.51 11.15
CA ASP A 51 -32.66 -1.25 11.29
C ASP A 51 -31.32 -1.25 10.50
N LEU A 52 -30.74 -0.06 10.29
CA LEU A 52 -29.41 0.08 9.68
C LEU A 52 -28.30 -0.44 10.59
N VAL A 53 -28.55 -0.48 11.90
CA VAL A 53 -27.67 -1.07 12.91
C VAL A 53 -28.32 -2.34 13.43
N HIS A 54 -27.75 -3.48 13.06
CA HIS A 54 -28.17 -4.75 13.64
C HIS A 54 -27.33 -5.07 14.87
N VAL A 55 -27.97 -5.42 15.99
CA VAL A 55 -27.29 -5.62 17.28
C VAL A 55 -27.45 -7.07 17.72
N VAL A 56 -26.32 -7.73 18.03
CA VAL A 56 -26.30 -9.07 18.63
C VAL A 56 -25.27 -9.08 19.74
N ASN A 57 -25.67 -9.40 20.98
CA ASN A 57 -24.77 -9.47 22.14
C ASN A 57 -23.88 -8.22 22.33
N GLY A 58 -24.43 -7.03 22.05
CA GLY A 58 -23.70 -5.75 22.14
C GLY A 58 -22.72 -5.47 20.99
N GLN A 59 -22.66 -6.36 19.99
CA GLN A 59 -21.90 -6.19 18.76
C GLN A 59 -22.78 -5.53 17.70
N PHE A 60 -22.25 -4.54 16.98
CA PHE A 60 -23.01 -3.83 15.96
C PHE A 60 -22.56 -4.28 14.57
N LEU A 61 -23.53 -4.61 13.74
CA LEU A 61 -23.34 -4.97 12.35
C LEU A 61 -24.02 -3.94 11.45
N LEU A 62 -23.26 -3.43 10.49
CA LEU A 62 -23.74 -2.51 9.46
C LEU A 62 -23.50 -3.13 8.08
N LYS A 63 -24.27 -2.66 7.10
CA LYS A 63 -24.11 -3.05 5.70
C LYS A 63 -24.07 -1.82 4.81
N LEU A 64 -22.92 -1.59 4.18
CA LEU A 64 -22.78 -0.61 3.11
C LEU A 64 -23.15 -1.29 1.79
N THR A 65 -24.13 -0.72 1.08
CA THR A 65 -24.50 -1.17 -0.27
C THR A 65 -23.98 -0.16 -1.29
N THR A 66 -23.30 -0.67 -2.30
CA THR A 66 -22.80 0.10 -3.43
C THR A 66 -23.48 -0.40 -4.69
N GLU A 67 -24.21 0.47 -5.37
CA GLU A 67 -24.79 0.23 -6.68
C GLU A 67 -23.97 0.94 -7.75
N SER A 68 -23.48 0.22 -8.73
CA SER A 68 -22.72 0.76 -9.86
C SER A 68 -23.37 0.38 -11.18
N LYS A 69 -23.34 1.29 -12.16
CA LYS A 69 -23.79 1.05 -13.53
C LYS A 69 -22.65 0.41 -14.32
N VAL A 70 -22.91 -0.76 -14.89
CA VAL A 70 -21.94 -1.48 -15.72
C VAL A 70 -21.97 -0.87 -17.13
N LEU A 71 -21.02 0.02 -17.38
CA LEU A 71 -20.79 0.62 -18.69
C LEU A 71 -19.35 0.32 -19.16
N PRO A 72 -19.12 -0.80 -19.85
CA PRO A 72 -17.78 -1.19 -20.26
C PRO A 72 -17.17 -0.18 -21.24
N ALA A 73 -15.91 0.19 -21.04
CA ALA A 73 -15.21 1.14 -21.89
C ALA A 73 -15.17 0.70 -23.38
N ALA A 74 -15.18 -0.61 -23.65
CA ALA A 74 -15.25 -1.16 -24.99
C ALA A 74 -16.54 -0.75 -25.74
N VAL A 75 -17.69 -0.76 -25.06
CA VAL A 75 -18.97 -0.36 -25.65
C VAL A 75 -18.97 1.14 -25.95
N ILE A 76 -18.48 1.96 -25.01
CA ILE A 76 -18.33 3.41 -25.21
C ILE A 76 -17.43 3.67 -26.44
N ASN A 77 -16.28 2.99 -26.53
CA ASN A 77 -15.35 3.14 -27.64
C ASN A 77 -15.96 2.78 -28.99
N GLN A 78 -16.70 1.67 -29.05
CA GLN A 78 -17.33 1.20 -30.28
C GLN A 78 -18.37 2.20 -30.79
N VAL A 79 -19.26 2.67 -29.93
CA VAL A 79 -20.29 3.66 -30.30
C VAL A 79 -19.66 5.02 -30.64
N THR A 80 -18.64 5.45 -29.89
CA THR A 80 -17.88 6.68 -30.18
C THR A 80 -17.21 6.60 -31.56
N LYS A 81 -16.60 5.45 -31.89
CA LYS A 81 -15.95 5.24 -33.18
C LYS A 81 -16.95 5.23 -34.34
N ALA A 82 -18.11 4.61 -34.17
CA ALA A 82 -19.17 4.62 -35.18
C ALA A 82 -19.64 6.05 -35.47
N ARG A 83 -19.93 6.83 -34.42
CA ARG A 83 -20.33 8.24 -34.57
C ARG A 83 -19.23 9.14 -35.13
N ALA A 84 -17.97 8.87 -34.77
CA ALA A 84 -16.84 9.61 -35.33
C ALA A 84 -16.71 9.38 -36.84
N ALA A 85 -16.97 8.15 -37.31
CA ALA A 85 -16.99 7.82 -38.74
C ALA A 85 -18.15 8.51 -39.46
N GLU A 86 -19.36 8.52 -38.87
CA GLU A 86 -20.51 9.27 -39.40
C GLU A 86 -20.21 10.78 -39.52
N MET A 87 -19.52 11.37 -38.53
CA MET A 87 -19.10 12.77 -38.57
C MET A 87 -18.04 13.04 -39.66
N GLU A 88 -17.11 12.11 -39.85
CA GLU A 88 -16.07 12.21 -40.89
C GLU A 88 -16.68 12.12 -42.30
N GLU A 89 -17.65 11.23 -42.51
CA GLU A 89 -18.40 11.12 -43.77
C GLU A 89 -19.21 12.40 -44.06
N ALA A 90 -19.83 12.99 -43.03
CA ALA A 90 -20.64 14.20 -43.18
C ALA A 90 -19.82 15.49 -43.39
N GLN A 91 -18.65 15.61 -42.75
CA GLN A 91 -17.84 16.85 -42.74
C GLN A 91 -16.59 16.78 -43.62
N GLY A 92 -16.18 15.58 -44.04
CA GLY A 92 -15.00 15.33 -44.88
C GLY A 92 -13.66 15.32 -44.15
N PHE A 93 -13.64 15.39 -42.81
CA PHE A 93 -12.42 15.31 -41.99
C PHE A 93 -12.65 14.62 -40.65
N CYS A 94 -11.62 13.93 -40.14
CA CYS A 94 -11.71 13.24 -38.84
C CYS A 94 -11.91 14.23 -37.69
N PRO A 95 -12.73 13.90 -36.66
CA PRO A 95 -12.86 14.74 -35.47
C PRO A 95 -11.52 14.85 -34.72
N GLY A 96 -11.13 16.08 -34.39
CA GLY A 96 -9.93 16.35 -33.60
C GLY A 96 -10.01 15.76 -32.18
N LYS A 97 -8.87 15.68 -31.47
CA LYS A 97 -8.77 15.05 -30.13
C LYS A 97 -9.80 15.57 -29.12
N LYS A 98 -10.04 16.89 -29.11
CA LYS A 98 -11.01 17.53 -28.22
C LYS A 98 -12.45 17.10 -28.57
N ALA A 99 -12.83 17.20 -29.84
CA ALA A 99 -14.14 16.79 -30.33
C ALA A 99 -14.41 15.29 -30.10
N TYR A 100 -13.40 14.43 -30.29
CA TYR A 100 -13.52 13.00 -30.01
C TYR A 100 -13.74 12.71 -28.51
N LYS A 101 -13.06 13.44 -27.63
CA LYS A 101 -13.26 13.32 -26.17
C LYS A 101 -14.67 13.76 -25.77
N GLU A 102 -15.14 14.90 -26.27
CA GLU A 102 -16.51 15.39 -26.01
C GLU A 102 -17.58 14.42 -26.56
N LEU A 103 -17.34 13.85 -27.74
CA LEU A 103 -18.20 12.83 -28.32
C LEU A 103 -18.26 11.58 -27.44
N ARG A 104 -17.11 11.13 -26.92
CA ARG A 104 -17.02 9.99 -26.01
C ARG A 104 -17.81 10.23 -24.72
N GLU A 105 -17.69 11.41 -24.12
CA GLU A 105 -18.43 11.80 -22.91
C GLU A 105 -19.93 11.80 -23.18
N ARG A 106 -20.37 12.40 -24.29
CA ARG A 106 -21.78 12.39 -24.70
C ARG A 106 -22.33 10.97 -24.91
N VAL A 107 -21.56 10.11 -25.57
CA VAL A 107 -21.92 8.69 -25.74
C VAL A 107 -22.03 7.99 -24.39
N ALA A 108 -21.15 8.29 -23.43
CA ALA A 108 -21.25 7.72 -22.09
C ALA A 108 -22.55 8.15 -21.38
N ASP A 109 -22.89 9.44 -21.44
CA ASP A 109 -24.12 9.98 -20.83
C ASP A 109 -25.39 9.39 -21.45
N GLU A 110 -25.39 9.15 -22.77
CA GLU A 110 -26.52 8.53 -23.47
C GLU A 110 -26.68 7.03 -23.18
N LEU A 111 -25.57 6.33 -22.97
CA LEU A 111 -25.59 4.90 -22.67
C LEU A 111 -25.85 4.62 -21.18
N LEU A 112 -25.57 5.58 -20.30
CA LEU A 112 -25.69 5.43 -18.85
C LEU A 112 -27.09 5.01 -18.38
N PRO A 113 -28.21 5.61 -18.85
CA PRO A 113 -29.56 5.17 -18.50
C PRO A 113 -29.89 3.74 -18.90
N ARG A 114 -29.19 3.21 -19.91
CA ARG A 114 -29.38 1.85 -20.44
C ARG A 114 -28.44 0.83 -19.79
N ALA A 115 -27.49 1.29 -18.97
CA ALA A 115 -26.52 0.42 -18.31
C ALA A 115 -27.20 -0.42 -17.22
N PHE A 116 -26.85 -1.70 -17.17
CA PHE A 116 -27.29 -2.58 -16.10
C PHE A 116 -26.67 -2.16 -14.77
N SER A 117 -27.42 -2.35 -13.68
CA SER A 117 -26.95 -2.01 -12.34
C SER A 117 -26.47 -3.25 -11.64
N THR A 118 -25.28 -3.19 -11.05
CA THR A 118 -24.74 -4.22 -10.16
C THR A 118 -24.68 -3.69 -8.75
N ARG A 119 -25.05 -4.53 -7.78
CA ARG A 119 -24.95 -4.20 -6.36
C ARG A 119 -23.89 -5.06 -5.70
N ASP A 120 -23.04 -4.41 -4.92
CA ASP A 120 -22.09 -5.04 -4.02
C ASP A 120 -22.43 -4.64 -2.59
N SER A 121 -22.07 -5.48 -1.63
CA SER A 121 -22.26 -5.21 -0.20
C SER A 121 -20.93 -5.32 0.52
N THR A 122 -20.75 -4.43 1.50
CA THR A 122 -19.60 -4.41 2.40
C THR A 122 -20.12 -4.47 3.82
N TRP A 123 -19.74 -5.50 4.54
CA TRP A 123 -20.09 -5.64 5.95
C TRP A 123 -19.14 -4.83 6.80
N VAL A 124 -19.67 -4.20 7.85
CA VAL A 124 -18.89 -3.47 8.84
C VAL A 124 -19.31 -3.95 10.21
N TRP A 125 -18.36 -4.42 10.99
CA TRP A 125 -18.56 -4.84 12.37
C TRP A 125 -17.91 -3.82 13.30
N ILE A 126 -18.67 -3.35 14.29
CA ILE A 126 -18.17 -2.54 15.39
C ILE A 126 -18.33 -3.36 16.67
N ASP A 127 -17.24 -3.47 17.41
CA ASP A 127 -17.21 -4.03 18.75
C ASP A 127 -16.96 -2.90 19.76
N PRO A 128 -18.03 -2.34 20.36
CA PRO A 128 -17.88 -1.26 21.33
C PRO A 128 -17.10 -1.68 22.57
N LYS A 129 -17.15 -2.97 22.95
CA LYS A 129 -16.51 -3.48 24.18
C LYS A 129 -15.00 -3.53 24.03
N ASN A 130 -14.51 -4.06 22.91
CA ASN A 130 -13.07 -4.19 22.65
C ASN A 130 -12.51 -3.04 21.80
N ALA A 131 -13.37 -2.08 21.40
CA ALA A 131 -13.05 -0.94 20.54
C ALA A 131 -12.48 -1.35 19.16
N TRP A 132 -13.07 -2.36 18.54
CA TRP A 132 -12.77 -2.76 17.16
C TRP A 132 -13.73 -2.14 16.16
N LEU A 133 -13.20 -1.76 15.01
CA LEU A 133 -13.96 -1.49 13.79
C LEU A 133 -13.35 -2.33 12.67
N VAL A 134 -14.15 -3.22 12.08
CA VAL A 134 -13.69 -4.18 11.09
C VAL A 134 -14.55 -4.06 9.83
N VAL A 135 -13.92 -3.93 8.67
CA VAL A 135 -14.60 -3.82 7.38
C VAL A 135 -14.30 -5.03 6.50
N ASP A 136 -15.34 -5.62 5.89
CA ASP A 136 -15.21 -6.75 4.95
C ASP A 136 -14.64 -6.30 3.60
N ALA A 137 -13.31 -6.13 3.53
CA ALA A 137 -12.65 -5.56 2.38
C ALA A 137 -11.33 -6.26 2.06
N ALA A 138 -11.22 -6.77 0.82
CA ALA A 138 -9.99 -7.39 0.33
C ALA A 138 -8.82 -6.42 0.17
N GLY A 139 -9.10 -5.11 0.08
CA GLY A 139 -8.09 -4.06 -0.01
C GLY A 139 -8.57 -2.73 0.58
N ALA A 140 -7.61 -1.85 0.87
CA ALA A 140 -7.84 -0.60 1.58
C ALA A 140 -8.89 0.32 0.92
N GLY A 141 -8.92 0.41 -0.42
CA GLY A 141 -9.85 1.31 -1.10
C GLY A 141 -11.33 1.05 -0.80
N LYS A 142 -11.75 -0.21 -0.68
CA LYS A 142 -13.13 -0.57 -0.33
C LYS A 142 -13.44 -0.25 1.15
N ALA A 143 -12.47 -0.46 2.04
CA ALA A 143 -12.61 -0.06 3.44
C ALA A 143 -12.67 1.45 3.61
N ASP A 144 -11.82 2.20 2.90
CA ASP A 144 -11.80 3.66 2.91
C ASP A 144 -13.15 4.27 2.53
N THR A 145 -13.88 3.67 1.59
CA THR A 145 -15.26 4.09 1.25
C THR A 145 -16.18 3.98 2.46
N ALA A 146 -16.18 2.84 3.16
CA ALA A 146 -17.00 2.66 4.36
C ALA A 146 -16.60 3.63 5.48
N ILE A 147 -15.30 3.80 5.71
CA ILE A 147 -14.78 4.74 6.72
C ILE A 147 -15.15 6.18 6.37
N LYS A 148 -15.03 6.60 5.10
CA LYS A 148 -15.44 7.94 4.66
C LYS A 148 -16.92 8.18 4.90
N LEU A 149 -17.78 7.19 4.64
CA LEU A 149 -19.22 7.34 4.86
C LEU A 149 -19.56 7.40 6.36
N LEU A 150 -18.87 6.62 7.20
CA LEU A 150 -18.98 6.72 8.66
C LEU A 150 -18.53 8.11 9.15
N LEU A 151 -17.38 8.61 8.71
CA LEU A 151 -16.89 9.95 9.06
C LEU A 151 -17.83 11.08 8.61
N LYS A 152 -18.56 10.88 7.50
CA LYS A 152 -19.54 11.86 7.01
C LYS A 152 -20.83 11.86 7.83
N THR A 153 -21.25 10.70 8.33
CA THR A 153 -22.52 10.52 9.05
C THR A 153 -22.38 10.68 10.55
N ILE A 154 -21.20 10.38 11.10
CA ILE A 154 -20.92 10.37 12.52
C ILE A 154 -19.97 11.51 12.88
N ASP A 155 -20.50 12.50 13.60
CA ASP A 155 -19.68 13.58 14.13
C ASP A 155 -18.67 13.04 15.15
N LYS A 156 -17.42 13.53 15.07
CA LYS A 156 -16.29 13.11 15.91
C LYS A 156 -16.08 11.60 16.01
N PHE A 157 -16.23 10.87 14.90
CA PHE A 157 -15.99 9.43 14.86
C PHE A 157 -14.52 9.10 15.19
N PRO A 158 -14.21 8.41 16.32
CA PRO A 158 -12.86 8.26 16.82
C PRO A 158 -12.16 7.06 16.17
N VAL A 159 -12.05 7.04 14.85
CA VAL A 159 -11.42 5.94 14.10
C VAL A 159 -9.91 6.13 14.00
N GLU A 160 -9.18 5.07 14.30
CA GLU A 160 -7.72 5.03 14.21
C GLU A 160 -7.27 3.78 13.44
N SER A 161 -6.18 3.88 12.68
CA SER A 161 -5.54 2.70 12.09
C SER A 161 -4.95 1.83 13.18
N LEU A 162 -5.10 0.50 13.07
CA LEU A 162 -4.40 -0.42 13.96
C LEU A 162 -2.89 -0.27 13.78
N ARG A 163 -2.19 -0.04 14.89
CA ARG A 163 -0.72 -0.05 14.97
C ARG A 163 -0.28 -1.07 15.98
N VAL A 164 0.82 -1.75 15.67
CA VAL A 164 1.43 -2.78 16.51
C VAL A 164 2.88 -2.39 16.79
N GLN A 165 3.44 -2.86 17.91
CA GLN A 165 4.79 -2.48 18.33
C GLN A 165 5.88 -3.08 17.42
N ARG A 166 5.68 -4.30 16.91
CA ARG A 166 6.64 -4.96 16.01
C ARG A 166 6.11 -4.98 14.58
N SER A 167 7.01 -4.76 13.62
CA SER A 167 6.69 -4.83 12.19
C SER A 167 6.11 -6.21 11.83
N PRO A 168 4.90 -6.29 11.23
CA PRO A 168 4.31 -7.58 10.83
C PRO A 168 5.20 -8.37 9.89
N VAL A 169 5.87 -7.69 8.96
CA VAL A 169 6.82 -8.30 8.04
C VAL A 169 8.00 -8.93 8.79
N GLY A 170 8.55 -8.22 9.78
CA GLY A 170 9.63 -8.73 10.61
C GLY A 170 9.19 -9.95 11.39
N VAL A 171 8.08 -9.83 12.12
CA VAL A 171 7.56 -10.92 12.97
C VAL A 171 7.19 -12.17 12.15
N MET A 172 6.52 -12.02 11.01
CA MET A 172 6.22 -13.17 10.13
C MET A 172 7.49 -13.82 9.56
N THR A 173 8.51 -13.02 9.26
CA THR A 173 9.80 -13.53 8.78
C THR A 173 10.51 -14.30 9.90
N ASP A 174 10.48 -13.77 11.12
CA ASP A 174 11.05 -14.41 12.31
C ASP A 174 10.38 -15.77 12.56
N TRP A 175 9.04 -15.85 12.54
CA TRP A 175 8.31 -17.11 12.72
C TRP A 175 8.68 -18.18 11.69
N LEU A 176 8.87 -17.78 10.43
CA LEU A 176 9.30 -18.70 9.37
C LEU A 176 10.77 -19.09 9.50
N GLN A 177 11.62 -18.20 10.01
CA GLN A 177 13.05 -18.46 10.18
C GLN A 177 13.34 -19.36 11.37
N SER A 178 12.62 -19.18 12.48
CA SER A 178 12.75 -20.01 13.69
C SER A 178 11.97 -21.31 13.61
N ASP A 179 11.09 -21.47 12.61
CA ASP A 179 10.10 -22.56 12.54
C ASP A 179 9.22 -22.63 13.79
N GLU A 180 8.97 -21.47 14.42
CA GLU A 180 8.19 -21.34 15.65
C GLU A 180 7.09 -20.29 15.45
N ALA A 181 5.85 -20.78 15.35
CA ALA A 181 4.67 -19.94 15.33
C ALA A 181 4.33 -19.44 16.76
N PRO A 182 3.68 -18.27 16.89
CA PRO A 182 3.28 -17.75 18.20
C PRO A 182 2.22 -18.66 18.83
N ALA A 183 2.11 -18.60 20.16
CA ALA A 183 1.17 -19.43 20.92
C ALA A 183 -0.26 -19.30 20.38
N GLY A 184 -0.92 -20.45 20.16
CA GLY A 184 -2.28 -20.50 19.60
C GLY A 184 -2.35 -20.38 18.08
N PHE A 185 -1.23 -20.18 17.39
CA PHE A 185 -1.20 -20.15 15.92
C PHE A 185 -0.35 -21.28 15.36
N THR A 186 -0.73 -21.73 14.17
CA THR A 186 0.05 -22.65 13.33
C THR A 186 0.25 -22.05 11.96
N VAL A 187 1.42 -22.23 11.36
CA VAL A 187 1.71 -21.82 9.98
C VAL A 187 1.11 -22.82 9.00
N ASP A 188 0.42 -22.33 7.97
CA ASP A 188 -0.19 -23.14 6.92
C ASP A 188 0.72 -23.23 5.66
N MET A 189 0.18 -23.75 4.57
CA MET A 189 0.91 -24.08 3.32
C MET A 189 1.08 -22.93 2.30
N ASP A 190 0.65 -21.73 2.64
CA ASP A 190 0.65 -20.58 1.74
C ASP A 190 1.51 -19.46 2.36
N ALA A 191 2.55 -19.04 1.65
CA ALA A 191 3.41 -17.93 2.06
C ALA A 191 3.89 -17.13 0.85
N THR A 192 4.21 -15.86 1.04
CA THR A 192 4.83 -15.01 0.01
C THR A 192 6.00 -14.27 0.61
N LEU A 193 7.19 -14.51 0.06
CA LEU A 193 8.42 -13.81 0.42
C LEU A 193 8.79 -12.84 -0.70
N GLN A 194 9.18 -11.62 -0.34
CA GLN A 194 9.55 -10.56 -1.29
C GLN A 194 10.88 -9.92 -0.90
N ALA A 195 11.73 -9.67 -1.89
CA ALA A 195 12.98 -8.93 -1.70
C ALA A 195 12.73 -7.45 -1.40
N THR A 196 13.58 -6.86 -0.55
CA THR A 196 13.49 -5.45 -0.15
C THR A 196 13.99 -4.45 -1.21
N GLY A 197 14.75 -4.93 -2.21
CA GLY A 197 15.29 -4.10 -3.30
C GLY A 197 14.25 -3.71 -4.37
N GLU A 198 14.67 -2.87 -5.33
CA GLU A 198 13.80 -2.33 -6.38
C GLU A 198 13.17 -3.41 -7.28
N SER A 199 13.85 -4.54 -7.46
CA SER A 199 13.35 -5.65 -8.28
C SER A 199 12.07 -6.25 -7.72
N LYS A 200 11.82 -6.11 -6.40
CA LYS A 200 10.68 -6.70 -5.68
C LYS A 200 10.48 -8.19 -5.99
N ALA A 201 11.58 -8.89 -6.27
CA ALA A 201 11.58 -10.29 -6.64
C ALA A 201 10.86 -11.11 -5.55
N GLN A 202 9.88 -11.90 -5.95
CA GLN A 202 8.99 -12.61 -5.04
C GLN A 202 9.02 -14.12 -5.27
N VAL A 203 8.86 -14.88 -4.19
CA VAL A 203 8.61 -16.33 -4.21
C VAL A 203 7.30 -16.56 -3.48
N GLN A 204 6.42 -17.35 -4.07
CA GLN A 204 5.11 -17.64 -3.52
C GLN A 204 4.89 -19.14 -3.48
N TRP A 205 4.55 -19.64 -2.30
CA TRP A 205 4.08 -21.00 -2.09
C TRP A 205 2.56 -20.99 -1.99
N LYS A 206 1.94 -21.98 -2.61
CA LYS A 206 0.48 -22.16 -2.60
C LYS A 206 0.18 -23.65 -2.52
N ARG A 207 -0.49 -24.06 -1.44
CA ARG A 207 -0.79 -25.47 -1.12
C ARG A 207 0.46 -26.34 -1.13
N HIS A 208 1.56 -25.80 -0.61
CA HIS A 208 2.84 -26.49 -0.54
C HIS A 208 3.35 -26.49 0.91
N THR A 209 3.82 -27.64 1.40
CA THR A 209 4.46 -27.71 2.72
C THR A 209 5.67 -26.79 2.74
N LEU A 210 5.72 -25.87 3.70
CA LEU A 210 6.84 -24.94 3.81
C LEU A 210 8.03 -25.67 4.43
N ASN A 211 9.15 -25.75 3.70
CA ASN A 211 10.39 -26.35 4.19
C ASN A 211 11.28 -25.27 4.82
N ALA A 212 11.62 -25.44 6.10
CA ALA A 212 12.44 -24.48 6.86
C ALA A 212 13.80 -24.20 6.22
N GLU A 213 14.46 -25.20 5.60
CA GLU A 213 15.75 -24.99 4.92
C GLU A 213 15.61 -24.11 3.67
N GLU A 214 14.56 -24.34 2.87
CA GLU A 214 14.30 -23.56 1.65
C GLU A 214 13.91 -22.13 1.99
N LEU A 215 13.03 -21.96 2.99
CA LEU A 215 12.65 -20.66 3.53
C LEU A 215 13.88 -19.92 4.06
N GLY A 216 14.71 -20.58 4.87
CA GLY A 216 15.93 -20.02 5.43
C GLY A 216 16.88 -19.48 4.36
N ARG A 217 17.06 -20.19 3.24
CA ARG A 217 17.87 -19.71 2.10
C ARG A 217 17.29 -18.45 1.46
N HIS A 218 15.98 -18.39 1.28
CA HIS A 218 15.32 -17.21 0.71
C HIS A 218 15.36 -16.00 1.65
N ILE A 219 15.20 -16.22 2.95
CA ILE A 219 15.31 -15.20 3.99
C ILE A 219 16.75 -14.68 4.09
N ALA A 220 17.75 -15.58 4.11
CA ALA A 220 19.17 -15.21 4.10
C ALA A 220 19.57 -14.43 2.83
N ALA A 221 18.89 -14.67 1.70
CA ALA A 221 19.04 -13.89 0.48
C ALA A 221 18.32 -12.52 0.51
N GLY A 222 17.84 -12.07 1.67
CA GLY A 222 17.23 -10.75 1.88
C GLY A 222 15.76 -10.64 1.51
N LYS A 223 15.03 -11.77 1.39
CA LYS A 223 13.57 -11.74 1.22
C LYS A 223 12.86 -11.75 2.57
N GLN A 224 11.76 -11.01 2.67
CA GLN A 224 10.94 -10.94 3.87
C GLN A 224 9.54 -11.46 3.59
N CYS A 225 8.89 -12.02 4.61
CA CYS A 225 7.53 -12.51 4.50
C CYS A 225 6.53 -11.35 4.44
N ILE A 226 5.80 -11.24 3.33
CA ILE A 226 4.75 -10.21 3.14
C ILE A 226 3.34 -10.77 3.27
N ARG A 227 3.19 -12.09 3.17
CA ARG A 227 1.93 -12.80 3.41
C ARG A 227 2.20 -14.17 4.01
N LEU A 228 1.44 -14.52 5.04
CA LEU A 228 1.56 -15.80 5.73
C LEU A 228 0.17 -16.36 6.01
N ALA A 229 -0.12 -17.56 5.52
CA ALA A 229 -1.30 -18.29 5.90
C ALA A 229 -1.09 -18.95 7.26
N MET A 230 -2.08 -18.83 8.12
CA MET A 230 -2.04 -19.32 9.48
C MET A 230 -3.42 -19.82 9.91
N THR A 231 -3.41 -20.73 10.87
CA THR A 231 -4.61 -21.17 11.58
C THR A 231 -4.48 -20.79 13.05
N TRP A 232 -5.52 -20.16 13.60
CA TRP A 232 -5.63 -19.81 15.02
C TRP A 232 -6.53 -20.82 15.73
N ASP A 233 -6.02 -21.39 16.82
CA ASP A 233 -6.68 -22.31 17.76
C ASP A 233 -7.46 -23.45 17.07
N SER A 234 -6.97 -23.92 15.91
CA SER A 234 -7.67 -24.88 15.03
C SER A 234 -9.11 -24.48 14.66
N LYS A 235 -9.44 -23.19 14.77
CA LYS A 235 -10.78 -22.62 14.64
C LYS A 235 -10.91 -21.68 13.44
N ILE A 236 -9.91 -20.85 13.18
CA ILE A 236 -9.94 -19.85 12.10
C ILE A 236 -8.70 -19.98 11.25
N SER A 237 -8.87 -20.28 9.96
CA SER A 237 -7.78 -20.21 8.97
C SER A 237 -7.87 -18.89 8.22
N PHE A 238 -6.73 -18.22 8.03
CA PHE A 238 -6.65 -16.92 7.38
C PHE A 238 -5.26 -16.66 6.79
N VAL A 239 -5.12 -15.59 6.02
CA VAL A 239 -3.84 -15.10 5.49
C VAL A 239 -3.56 -13.72 6.06
N LEU A 240 -2.51 -13.59 6.86
CA LEU A 240 -2.02 -12.30 7.34
C LEU A 240 -1.22 -11.62 6.23
N ASP A 241 -1.51 -10.35 5.98
CA ASP A 241 -0.78 -9.50 5.04
C ASP A 241 0.11 -8.50 5.81
N GLN A 242 1.20 -8.05 5.18
CA GLN A 242 2.11 -7.03 5.72
C GLN A 242 1.41 -5.76 6.22
N GLY A 243 0.25 -5.41 5.64
CA GLY A 243 -0.56 -4.26 6.05
C GLY A 243 -1.53 -4.53 7.20
N LEU A 244 -1.35 -5.62 7.97
CA LEU A 244 -2.27 -6.10 9.02
C LEU A 244 -3.67 -6.50 8.53
N ALA A 245 -3.88 -6.58 7.22
CA ALA A 245 -5.12 -7.09 6.67
C ALA A 245 -5.18 -8.61 6.84
N VAL A 246 -6.33 -9.11 7.30
CA VAL A 246 -6.62 -10.54 7.37
C VAL A 246 -7.40 -10.92 6.12
N LYS A 247 -6.89 -11.83 5.31
CA LYS A 247 -7.49 -12.22 4.02
C LYS A 247 -7.93 -13.67 4.04
N SER A 248 -8.90 -14.02 3.19
CA SER A 248 -9.38 -15.40 3.02
C SER A 248 -9.79 -16.08 4.34
N LEU A 249 -10.40 -15.33 5.24
CA LEU A 249 -10.84 -15.80 6.55
C LEU A 249 -11.87 -16.93 6.39
N LYS A 250 -11.66 -18.03 7.13
CA LYS A 250 -12.54 -19.20 7.15
C LYS A 250 -12.68 -19.71 8.58
N LEU A 251 -13.92 -19.79 9.06
CA LEU A 251 -14.26 -20.53 10.28
C LEU A 251 -14.21 -22.02 9.93
N LEU A 252 -13.39 -22.78 10.65
CA LEU A 252 -13.21 -24.22 10.49
C LEU A 252 -14.38 -24.98 11.14
N ASP A 253 -14.57 -26.24 10.72
CA ASP A 253 -15.76 -27.03 11.06
C ASP A 253 -15.94 -27.28 12.57
N VAL A 254 -14.89 -27.11 13.38
CA VAL A 254 -14.95 -27.18 14.85
C VAL A 254 -15.92 -26.14 15.43
N LEU A 255 -16.16 -25.03 14.72
CA LEU A 255 -17.05 -23.96 15.13
C LEU A 255 -18.46 -24.05 14.53
N LYS A 256 -18.72 -24.99 13.61
CA LYS A 256 -20.07 -25.16 13.06
C LYS A 256 -20.92 -25.91 14.08
N GLU A 257 -21.70 -25.17 14.86
CA GLU A 257 -22.76 -25.78 15.67
C GLU A 257 -23.69 -26.61 14.79
N LYS A 258 -24.24 -27.69 15.35
CA LYS A 258 -25.35 -28.41 14.72
C LYS A 258 -26.51 -27.42 14.57
N ASP A 259 -27.08 -27.32 13.37
CA ASP A 259 -28.18 -26.40 13.02
C ASP A 259 -29.39 -26.67 13.93
N TYR A 260 -29.48 -25.95 15.07
CA TYR A 260 -30.65 -25.93 15.96
C TYR A 260 -31.48 -24.65 15.80
N ALA A 261 -31.10 -23.76 14.87
CA ALA A 261 -31.82 -22.52 14.58
C ALA A 261 -33.21 -22.84 14.01
N LYS A 262 -34.23 -22.12 14.49
CA LYS A 262 -35.62 -22.35 14.06
C LYS A 262 -35.96 -21.62 12.77
N ASP A 263 -35.28 -20.51 12.50
CA ASP A 263 -35.45 -19.70 11.29
C ASP A 263 -34.14 -19.06 10.80
N ASP A 264 -34.18 -18.44 9.62
CA ASP A 264 -33.03 -17.80 8.99
C ASP A 264 -32.50 -16.58 9.77
N ALA A 265 -33.34 -15.92 10.57
CA ALA A 265 -32.95 -14.75 11.36
C ALA A 265 -32.16 -15.16 12.61
N GLU A 266 -32.62 -16.19 13.33
CA GLU A 266 -31.88 -16.82 14.43
C GLU A 266 -30.55 -17.38 13.94
N ARG A 267 -30.54 -18.02 12.76
CA ARG A 267 -29.31 -18.52 12.15
C ARG A 267 -28.32 -17.39 11.84
N PHE A 268 -28.80 -16.29 11.26
CA PHE A 268 -27.97 -15.12 10.96
C PHE A 268 -27.37 -14.51 12.24
N ASP A 269 -28.18 -14.40 13.31
CA ASP A 269 -27.74 -13.85 14.59
C ASP A 269 -26.71 -14.77 15.27
N GLY A 270 -26.93 -16.09 15.23
CA GLY A 270 -25.99 -17.10 15.70
C GLY A 270 -24.66 -17.06 14.94
N ASP A 271 -24.70 -17.06 13.61
CA ASP A 271 -23.51 -16.97 12.75
C ASP A 271 -22.71 -15.69 13.04
N PHE A 272 -23.39 -14.55 13.22
CA PHE A 272 -22.73 -13.29 13.53
C PHE A 272 -22.17 -13.26 14.96
N ALA A 273 -22.90 -13.76 15.95
CA ALA A 273 -22.42 -13.85 17.33
C ALA A 273 -21.16 -14.71 17.44
N LEU A 274 -21.17 -15.88 16.78
CA LEU A 274 -20.02 -16.78 16.69
C LEU A 274 -18.84 -16.10 16.01
N PHE A 275 -19.08 -15.48 14.84
CA PHE A 275 -18.04 -14.73 14.12
C PHE A 275 -17.42 -13.64 14.99
N ALA A 276 -18.23 -12.77 15.59
CA ALA A 276 -17.75 -11.64 16.39
C ALA A 276 -16.98 -12.12 17.63
N GLY A 277 -17.50 -13.14 18.32
CA GLY A 277 -16.89 -13.70 19.52
C GLY A 277 -15.50 -14.31 19.26
N GLU A 278 -15.36 -15.15 18.24
CA GLU A 278 -14.08 -15.79 17.92
C GLU A 278 -13.12 -14.83 17.22
N THR A 279 -13.61 -13.94 16.35
CA THR A 279 -12.76 -12.95 15.68
C THR A 279 -12.20 -11.94 16.69
N ALA A 280 -12.97 -11.52 17.71
CA ALA A 280 -12.46 -10.62 18.75
C ALA A 280 -11.26 -11.22 19.50
N LYS A 281 -11.32 -12.54 19.83
CA LYS A 281 -10.23 -13.27 20.47
C LYS A 281 -9.02 -13.39 19.54
N LEU A 282 -9.24 -13.81 18.29
CA LEU A 282 -8.22 -13.85 17.25
C LEU A 282 -7.48 -12.51 17.12
N LEU A 283 -8.21 -11.40 17.05
CA LEU A 283 -7.62 -10.07 16.92
C LEU A 283 -6.78 -9.69 18.14
N ALA A 284 -7.25 -10.01 19.35
CA ALA A 284 -6.50 -9.77 20.58
C ALA A 284 -5.19 -10.57 20.62
N ASP A 285 -5.26 -11.86 20.33
CA ASP A 285 -4.08 -12.75 20.32
C ASP A 285 -3.10 -12.40 19.21
N LEU A 286 -3.62 -12.03 18.02
CA LEU A 286 -2.79 -11.59 16.89
C LEU A 286 -2.04 -10.30 17.24
N VAL A 287 -2.72 -9.32 17.83
CA VAL A 287 -2.06 -8.08 18.28
C VAL A 287 -1.04 -8.38 19.36
N HIS A 288 -1.32 -9.27 20.30
CA HIS A 288 -0.35 -9.70 21.31
C HIS A 288 0.88 -10.36 20.68
N ALA A 289 0.70 -11.27 19.72
CA ALA A 289 1.77 -11.94 18.99
C ALA A 289 2.66 -10.96 18.20
N LEU A 290 2.09 -9.83 17.76
CA LEU A 290 2.79 -8.74 17.08
C LEU A 290 3.43 -7.71 18.05
N GLY A 291 3.56 -8.07 19.34
CA GLY A 291 4.18 -7.22 20.37
C GLY A 291 3.21 -6.25 21.05
N GLY A 292 1.90 -6.38 20.83
CA GLY A 292 0.88 -5.53 21.43
C GLY A 292 0.53 -4.31 20.58
N ALA A 293 -0.53 -3.60 20.98
CA ALA A 293 -0.97 -2.38 20.31
C ALA A 293 0.00 -1.24 20.63
N ALA A 294 0.46 -0.53 19.59
CA ALA A 294 1.22 0.69 19.77
C ALA A 294 0.24 1.84 20.06
N THR A 295 0.39 2.48 21.22
CA THR A 295 -0.36 3.71 21.53
C THR A 295 0.42 4.92 21.02
N MET A 296 -0.28 5.99 20.63
CA MET A 296 0.34 7.27 20.24
C MET A 296 1.19 7.92 21.36
N SER A 297 1.19 7.34 22.56
CA SER A 297 1.90 7.80 23.76
C SER A 297 3.08 6.92 24.18
N ASP A 298 3.40 5.85 23.46
CA ASP A 298 4.57 5.03 23.80
C ASP A 298 5.86 5.82 23.46
N PRO A 299 6.75 6.11 24.44
CA PRO A 299 7.90 6.99 24.25
C PRO A 299 9.06 6.30 23.50
N GLY A 300 8.73 5.62 22.40
CA GLY A 300 9.66 5.09 21.39
C GLY A 300 9.51 5.73 20.02
N GLU A 301 8.44 6.50 19.76
CA GLU A 301 8.24 7.17 18.48
C GLU A 301 8.23 8.70 18.66
N GLN A 302 9.32 9.33 18.20
CA GLN A 302 9.48 10.77 18.13
C GLN A 302 8.30 11.40 17.38
N LYS A 303 7.58 12.29 18.08
CA LYS A 303 6.54 13.18 17.54
C LYS A 303 6.95 13.71 16.16
N SER A 304 6.10 13.48 15.16
CA SER A 304 6.25 14.01 13.81
C SER A 304 6.19 15.55 13.81
N THR A 305 7.35 16.17 13.99
CA THR A 305 7.56 17.61 13.82
C THR A 305 7.28 18.06 12.37
N PRO A 306 7.16 19.38 12.11
CA PRO A 306 7.01 19.97 10.76
C PRO A 306 8.03 19.45 9.72
N ALA A 307 9.12 18.85 10.19
CA ALA A 307 10.08 18.06 9.44
C ALA A 307 9.46 16.94 8.57
N THR A 308 8.38 16.26 8.96
CA THR A 308 7.79 15.17 8.14
C THR A 308 7.13 15.69 6.85
N ARG A 309 6.66 16.94 6.84
CA ARG A 309 6.19 17.62 5.61
C ARG A 309 7.37 18.00 4.70
N SER A 310 8.49 18.37 5.30
CA SER A 310 9.78 18.52 4.61
C SER A 310 10.34 17.17 4.16
N GLN A 311 10.01 16.06 4.83
CA GLN A 311 10.45 14.70 4.53
C GLN A 311 9.74 14.14 3.30
N LYS A 312 8.45 14.45 3.06
CA LYS A 312 7.80 14.17 1.76
C LYS A 312 8.37 15.00 0.60
N LYS A 313 8.86 16.21 0.90
CA LYS A 313 9.60 17.04 -0.07
C LYS A 313 11.03 16.51 -0.29
N LEU A 314 11.62 15.95 0.76
CA LEU A 314 12.91 15.24 0.76
C LEU A 314 12.78 13.90 0.05
N GLU A 315 11.69 13.14 0.16
CA GLU A 315 11.41 11.90 -0.56
C GLU A 315 11.29 12.14 -2.07
N ARG A 316 10.69 13.26 -2.47
CA ARG A 316 10.76 13.75 -3.86
C ARG A 316 12.17 14.15 -4.29
N ALA A 317 13.01 14.61 -3.36
CA ALA A 317 14.44 14.84 -3.60
C ALA A 317 15.27 13.53 -3.53
N VAL A 318 14.83 12.49 -2.82
CA VAL A 318 15.41 11.14 -2.74
C VAL A 318 15.05 10.34 -4.00
N GLY A 319 13.97 10.69 -4.70
CA GLY A 319 13.79 10.31 -6.10
C GLY A 319 14.93 10.79 -7.00
N LEU A 320 15.63 11.88 -6.66
CA LEU A 320 16.91 12.23 -7.29
C LEU A 320 18.08 11.43 -6.71
N SER A 321 18.04 10.96 -5.47
CA SER A 321 19.15 10.17 -4.88
C SER A 321 19.39 8.84 -5.59
N ALA A 322 18.35 8.14 -6.06
CA ALA A 322 18.54 6.93 -6.87
C ALA A 322 19.34 7.20 -8.17
N GLU A 323 19.06 8.31 -8.85
CA GLU A 323 19.87 8.77 -9.99
C GLU A 323 21.28 9.21 -9.56
N LEU A 324 21.42 9.82 -8.38
CA LEU A 324 22.73 10.20 -7.83
C LEU A 324 23.60 8.98 -7.48
N TYR A 325 23.01 7.91 -6.94
CA TYR A 325 23.72 6.65 -6.68
C TYR A 325 24.08 5.92 -7.98
N LYS A 326 23.27 6.03 -9.04
CA LYS A 326 23.64 5.54 -10.38
C LYS A 326 24.83 6.32 -10.95
N VAL A 327 24.84 7.65 -10.81
CA VAL A 327 25.99 8.48 -11.23
C VAL A 327 27.23 8.20 -10.37
N ARG A 328 27.10 8.03 -9.05
CA ARG A 328 28.18 7.60 -8.16
C ARG A 328 28.74 6.23 -8.56
N ALA A 329 27.88 5.27 -8.87
CA ALA A 329 28.28 3.94 -9.33
C ALA A 329 29.02 4.00 -10.68
N LEU A 330 28.57 4.86 -11.62
CA LEU A 330 29.21 5.08 -12.91
C LEU A 330 30.64 5.65 -12.78
N HIS A 331 30.91 6.43 -11.73
CA HIS A 331 32.20 7.07 -11.49
C HIS A 331 33.07 6.39 -10.43
N ARG A 332 32.63 5.25 -9.86
CA ARG A 332 33.33 4.52 -8.79
C ARG A 332 34.71 3.99 -9.21
N GLU A 333 34.96 3.80 -10.50
CA GLU A 333 36.26 3.35 -11.02
C GLU A 333 37.32 4.48 -11.12
N VAL A 334 36.91 5.74 -10.99
CA VAL A 334 37.80 6.93 -11.11
C VAL A 334 38.48 7.27 -9.77
N LEU A 335 38.08 6.59 -8.69
CA LEU A 335 38.28 7.01 -7.30
C LEU A 335 39.71 6.90 -6.74
N ASN A 336 40.65 6.23 -7.41
CA ASN A 336 41.95 5.97 -6.77
C ASN A 336 43.04 6.99 -7.11
N GLU A 337 43.11 7.52 -8.34
CA GLU A 337 44.12 8.54 -8.72
C GLU A 337 43.53 9.85 -9.26
N LEU A 338 42.34 9.81 -9.89
CA LEU A 338 41.67 11.00 -10.42
C LEU A 338 40.76 11.71 -9.40
N TYR A 339 40.49 11.10 -8.23
CA TYR A 339 39.56 11.64 -7.22
C TYR A 339 39.96 13.03 -6.72
N THR A 340 41.22 13.20 -6.35
CA THR A 340 41.75 14.46 -5.81
C THR A 340 41.69 15.60 -6.83
N GLN A 341 41.83 15.29 -8.12
CA GLN A 341 41.82 16.29 -9.20
C GLN A 341 40.41 16.57 -9.74
N SER A 342 39.49 15.60 -9.67
CA SER A 342 38.19 15.68 -10.34
C SER A 342 37.02 15.99 -9.39
N VAL A 343 36.95 15.39 -8.20
CA VAL A 343 35.77 15.51 -7.30
C VAL A 343 36.01 16.51 -6.17
N GLN A 344 37.22 16.55 -5.62
CA GLN A 344 37.58 17.42 -4.50
C GLN A 344 37.27 18.91 -4.74
N PRO A 345 37.53 19.50 -5.94
CA PRO A 345 37.18 20.90 -6.20
C PRO A 345 35.67 21.16 -6.11
N TYR A 346 34.82 20.19 -6.44
CA TYR A 346 33.36 20.34 -6.36
C TYR A 346 32.83 20.14 -4.95
N ILE A 347 33.46 19.27 -4.15
CA ILE A 347 33.17 19.14 -2.71
C ILE A 347 33.41 20.48 -2.00
N VAL A 348 34.52 21.16 -2.30
CA VAL A 348 34.81 22.50 -1.75
C VAL A 348 33.72 23.50 -2.12
N HIS A 349 33.32 23.59 -3.40
CA HIS A 349 32.26 24.51 -3.82
C HIS A 349 30.91 24.23 -3.16
N VAL A 350 30.56 22.96 -2.94
CA VAL A 350 29.32 22.59 -2.23
C VAL A 350 29.40 23.01 -0.76
N HIS A 351 30.53 22.77 -0.08
CA HIS A 351 30.74 23.21 1.30
C HIS A 351 30.72 24.74 1.45
N GLU A 352 31.35 25.48 0.55
CA GLU A 352 31.34 26.96 0.56
C GLU A 352 29.92 27.50 0.46
N ARG A 353 29.10 26.92 -0.42
CA ARG A 353 27.69 27.30 -0.53
C ARG A 353 26.90 26.92 0.72
N MET A 354 27.10 25.71 1.26
CA MET A 354 26.47 25.30 2.52
C MET A 354 26.79 26.29 3.64
N ALA A 355 28.04 26.74 3.74
CA ALA A 355 28.47 27.72 4.74
C ALA A 355 27.84 29.11 4.50
N ALA A 356 27.69 29.54 3.24
CA ALA A 356 27.13 30.85 2.90
C ALA A 356 25.59 30.92 3.05
N THR A 357 24.87 29.83 2.81
CA THR A 357 23.40 29.83 2.75
C THR A 357 22.71 29.04 3.87
N GLY A 358 23.46 28.26 4.65
CA GLY A 358 22.91 27.35 5.68
C GLY A 358 22.12 26.16 5.10
N GLU A 359 22.31 25.86 3.81
CA GLU A 359 21.59 24.80 3.10
C GLU A 359 22.23 23.41 3.32
N SER A 360 21.45 22.34 3.13
CA SER A 360 21.98 20.97 3.11
C SER A 360 22.82 20.70 1.86
N ALA A 361 23.74 19.72 1.92
CA ALA A 361 24.64 19.36 0.82
C ALA A 361 23.91 19.11 -0.51
N VAL A 362 22.79 18.36 -0.46
CA VAL A 362 21.96 18.07 -1.65
C VAL A 362 21.38 19.35 -2.25
N LYS A 363 20.88 20.26 -1.40
CA LYS A 363 20.24 21.50 -1.86
C LYS A 363 21.29 22.45 -2.45
N ALA A 364 22.43 22.60 -1.79
CA ALA A 364 23.55 23.40 -2.28
C ALA A 364 24.05 22.90 -3.65
N ALA A 365 24.22 21.58 -3.82
CA ALA A 365 24.66 21.00 -5.08
C ALA A 365 23.62 21.15 -6.21
N LEU A 366 22.33 20.96 -5.92
CA LEU A 366 21.27 21.14 -6.92
C LEU A 366 21.20 22.59 -7.42
N GLU A 367 21.35 23.58 -6.53
CA GLU A 367 21.35 24.99 -6.93
C GLU A 367 22.61 25.37 -7.72
N LEU A 368 23.77 24.80 -7.39
CA LEU A 368 24.99 24.97 -8.20
C LEU A 368 24.87 24.31 -9.58
N ALA A 369 24.21 23.15 -9.67
CA ALA A 369 24.00 22.42 -10.92
C ALA A 369 23.00 23.13 -11.85
N LYS A 370 21.98 23.81 -11.30
CA LYS A 370 21.01 24.61 -12.09
C LYS A 370 21.64 25.77 -12.85
N ALA A 371 22.75 26.32 -12.36
CA ALA A 371 23.48 27.40 -13.03
C ALA A 371 24.32 26.91 -14.22
N ARG A 372 24.25 25.61 -14.56
CA ARG A 372 25.05 24.96 -15.60
C ARG A 372 24.15 24.26 -16.63
N PRO A 373 24.66 24.00 -17.85
CA PRO A 373 23.91 23.25 -18.85
C PRO A 373 23.50 21.87 -18.32
N ALA A 374 22.23 21.53 -18.50
CA ALA A 374 21.67 20.26 -18.03
C ALA A 374 22.43 19.07 -18.64
N GLY A 375 22.86 18.13 -17.78
CA GLY A 375 23.62 16.94 -18.21
C GLY A 375 25.13 17.16 -18.42
N SER A 376 25.66 18.36 -18.15
CA SER A 376 27.12 18.58 -18.20
C SER A 376 27.85 17.76 -17.12
N THR A 377 29.06 17.30 -17.45
CA THR A 377 29.95 16.58 -16.51
C THR A 377 30.13 17.35 -15.20
N ALA A 378 30.23 18.68 -15.28
CA ALA A 378 30.40 19.55 -14.13
C ALA A 378 29.14 19.64 -13.24
N SER A 379 27.94 19.43 -13.80
CA SER A 379 26.69 19.32 -13.04
C SER A 379 26.58 17.96 -12.35
N GLN A 380 27.01 16.91 -13.04
CA GLN A 380 27.07 15.56 -12.49
C GLN A 380 28.09 15.45 -11.34
N MET A 381 29.24 16.12 -11.44
CA MET A 381 30.26 16.11 -10.37
C MET A 381 29.84 16.86 -9.10
N LEU A 382 29.04 17.93 -9.21
CA LEU A 382 28.44 18.61 -8.04
C LEU A 382 27.46 17.70 -7.29
N LEU A 383 26.73 16.92 -8.06
CA LEU A 383 25.77 15.93 -7.56
C LEU A 383 26.47 14.74 -6.88
N VAL A 384 27.58 14.25 -7.43
CA VAL A 384 28.45 13.26 -6.77
C VAL A 384 29.07 13.83 -5.49
N ALA A 385 29.54 15.08 -5.52
CA ALA A 385 30.11 15.74 -4.35
C ALA A 385 29.12 15.82 -3.17
N ALA A 386 27.84 16.10 -3.42
CA ALA A 386 26.82 16.08 -2.36
C ALA A 386 26.64 14.70 -1.71
N VAL A 387 26.76 13.63 -2.49
CA VAL A 387 26.66 12.26 -1.96
C VAL A 387 27.90 11.90 -1.14
N GLU A 388 29.10 12.26 -1.59
CA GLU A 388 30.33 12.02 -0.82
C GLU A 388 30.38 12.83 0.50
N ILE A 389 29.76 14.01 0.55
CA ILE A 389 29.64 14.78 1.81
C ILE A 389 28.68 14.09 2.80
N LEU A 390 27.65 13.42 2.29
CA LEU A 390 26.67 12.70 3.11
C LEU A 390 27.16 11.32 3.53
N GLU A 391 27.89 10.64 2.66
CA GLU A 391 28.37 9.26 2.82
C GLU A 391 29.80 9.15 2.25
N PRO A 392 30.82 9.55 3.02
CA PRO A 392 32.20 9.51 2.56
C PRO A 392 32.61 8.08 2.21
N SER A 393 33.08 7.85 0.99
CA SER A 393 33.63 6.56 0.60
C SER A 393 34.95 6.28 1.36
N GLU A 394 35.13 5.05 1.84
CA GLU A 394 36.42 4.62 2.40
C GLU A 394 37.49 4.63 1.29
N LYS A 395 38.63 5.30 1.54
CA LYS A 395 39.77 5.26 0.62
C LYS A 395 40.38 3.86 0.64
N PRO A 396 40.68 3.23 -0.50
CA PRO A 396 41.42 1.97 -0.50
C PRO A 396 42.80 2.17 0.13
N ALA A 397 43.26 1.16 0.86
CA ALA A 397 44.55 1.19 1.52
C ALA A 397 45.67 1.27 0.45
N ALA A 398 46.77 1.95 0.78
CA ALA A 398 47.90 2.07 -0.12
C ALA A 398 48.45 0.66 -0.47
N GLY A 399 48.24 0.22 -1.71
CA GLY A 399 48.71 -1.08 -2.21
C GLY A 399 47.64 -2.01 -2.79
N ASP A 400 46.35 -1.67 -2.71
CA ASP A 400 45.31 -2.48 -3.37
C ASP A 400 45.34 -2.28 -4.90
N GLU A 401 45.51 -3.38 -5.64
CA GLU A 401 45.44 -3.36 -7.11
C GLU A 401 44.04 -2.94 -7.59
N PRO A 402 43.95 -2.17 -8.70
CA PRO A 402 42.66 -1.78 -9.24
C PRO A 402 41.84 -3.01 -9.64
N VAL A 403 40.55 -2.99 -9.30
CA VAL A 403 39.56 -4.09 -9.51
C VAL A 403 39.43 -4.51 -10.99
N ARG A 404 40.05 -3.79 -11.94
CA ARG A 404 40.32 -4.22 -13.31
C ARG A 404 41.52 -3.47 -13.88
N ALA A 405 42.35 -4.13 -14.68
CA ALA A 405 43.45 -3.46 -15.39
C ALA A 405 42.91 -2.31 -16.26
N GLN A 406 43.35 -1.08 -15.97
CA GLN A 406 43.02 0.10 -16.76
C GLN A 406 43.56 -0.08 -18.19
N ARG A 407 42.69 0.04 -19.20
CA ARG A 407 43.16 0.39 -20.54
C ARG A 407 43.57 1.86 -20.49
N THR A 408 44.87 2.12 -20.61
CA THR A 408 45.39 3.45 -20.89
C THR A 408 44.78 3.96 -22.19
N VAL A 409 43.85 4.91 -22.09
CA VAL A 409 43.45 5.72 -23.25
C VAL A 409 44.54 6.76 -23.42
N ASN A 410 45.66 6.35 -24.01
CA ASN A 410 46.65 7.30 -24.51
C ASN A 410 46.06 7.97 -25.74
N GLY A 411 45.51 9.17 -25.54
CA GLY A 411 45.35 10.13 -26.61
C GLY A 411 46.73 10.65 -26.99
N GLN A 412 47.33 10.09 -28.04
CA GLN A 412 48.27 10.74 -28.95
C GLN A 412 48.69 9.76 -30.06
N GLY A 413 48.49 10.14 -31.33
CA GLY A 413 49.05 9.41 -32.46
C GLY A 413 48.31 9.56 -33.78
N LEU A 414 48.13 10.78 -34.28
CA LEU A 414 48.06 11.04 -35.72
C LEU A 414 49.48 10.87 -36.29
N GLY A 415 49.63 10.03 -37.31
CA GLY A 415 50.82 9.89 -38.16
C GLY A 415 51.91 8.97 -37.56
N THR A 416 52.60 8.11 -38.29
CA THR A 416 52.71 7.84 -39.72
C THR A 416 53.30 6.44 -39.91
N SER A 417 52.79 5.76 -40.92
CA SER A 417 53.44 4.74 -41.76
C SER A 417 54.97 4.53 -41.64
N GLN A 418 55.33 3.27 -41.32
CA GLN A 418 56.21 2.37 -42.11
C GLN A 418 57.76 2.53 -42.02
N PRO A 419 58.57 1.57 -42.55
CA PRO A 419 59.22 0.52 -41.75
C PRO A 419 60.75 0.45 -41.93
N ALA A 420 61.43 -0.27 -41.04
CA ALA A 420 62.53 -1.21 -41.30
C ALA A 420 63.07 -1.73 -39.96
#